data_AF-A0A9D7EM21-F1
#
_entry.id   AF-A0A9D7EM21-F1
#
_cell.length_a   1.000
_cell.length_b   1.000
_cell.length_c   1.000
_cell.angle_alpha   90.00
_cell.angle_beta   90.00
_cell.angle_gamma   90.00
#
_symmetry.space_group_name_H-M   'P 1'
#
loop_
_entity.id
_entity.type
_entity.pdbx_description
1 polymer ?
#
loop_
_entity_poly.entity_id
_entity_poly.type
_entity_poly.pdbx_seq_one_letter_code
_entity_poly.pdbx_strand_id
1 'polypeptide(L)'
;MQTEWRNFYKRSDIFFCPHRLHKHRESGTSAWHILKNKGCFPQGCMSFRWRCQKFENGQKCHRDKKHVGKDCFSCPFFYDLKEAHQPELRIEQSEYDKFIRQFAEFEDWVNDIKGKRIEIRGTVKTINPLLVNHGENGNLRISGRGVLLYFREGIFGYDKFLDPFYARLSFDVYERSEIAIGDEIDMKGQLEIDRGRFVFERVGSIEKLHDAGNEQIDTGQFRQAKFTGSLIDGQPAKCLRCQHGLLIDSVNGDGRSQPRRLMYCTKGVADYRYCPYNV
;
A
#
# COMPACT_ATOMS: atom_id res chain seq x y z
N MET A 1 14.50 -24.01 16.62
CA MET A 1 15.40 -22.97 16.08
C MET A 1 14.53 -21.79 15.67
N GLN A 2 14.91 -20.58 16.07
CA GLN A 2 14.21 -19.36 15.67
C GLN A 2 14.72 -18.94 14.28
N THR A 3 13.86 -18.93 13.28
CA THR A 3 14.22 -18.50 11.92
C THR A 3 14.03 -16.99 11.80
N GLU A 4 14.93 -16.30 11.09
CA GLU A 4 14.78 -14.87 10.79
C GLU A 4 14.29 -14.67 9.36
N TRP A 5 13.21 -13.90 9.21
CA TRP A 5 12.61 -13.57 7.92
C TRP A 5 12.66 -12.08 7.63
N ARG A 6 12.86 -11.77 6.35
CA ARG A 6 12.70 -10.43 5.77
C ARG A 6 11.56 -10.44 4.77
N ASN A 7 11.01 -9.27 4.47
CA ASN A 7 9.91 -9.13 3.54
C ASN A 7 10.40 -9.06 2.09
N PHE A 8 10.59 -10.23 1.47
CA PHE A 8 11.07 -10.34 0.08
C PHE A 8 10.12 -9.68 -0.92
N TYR A 9 8.83 -9.55 -0.61
CA TYR A 9 7.86 -8.84 -1.45
C TYR A 9 8.18 -7.36 -1.67
N LYS A 10 8.90 -6.73 -0.74
CA LYS A 10 9.17 -5.28 -0.74
C LYS A 10 10.54 -4.93 -1.31
N ARG A 11 11.38 -5.91 -1.62
CA ARG A 11 12.66 -5.72 -2.35
C ARG A 11 12.40 -4.98 -3.66
N SER A 12 13.02 -3.83 -3.85
CA SER A 12 12.88 -2.97 -5.04
C SER A 12 14.19 -2.75 -5.79
N ASP A 13 15.25 -3.36 -5.27
CA ASP A 13 16.60 -3.44 -5.81
C ASP A 13 16.75 -4.56 -6.84
N ILE A 14 15.79 -5.49 -6.96
CA ILE A 14 15.87 -6.65 -7.87
C ILE A 14 15.50 -6.28 -9.31
N PHE A 15 14.43 -5.50 -9.50
CA PHE A 15 13.85 -5.25 -10.81
C PHE A 15 13.78 -3.77 -11.15
N PHE A 16 14.07 -3.45 -12.41
CA PHE A 16 13.72 -2.20 -13.04
C PHE A 16 12.51 -2.40 -13.97
N CYS A 17 11.57 -1.45 -13.98
CA CYS A 17 10.42 -1.49 -14.89
C CYS A 17 10.32 -0.14 -15.63
N PRO A 18 10.42 -0.12 -16.98
CA PRO A 18 10.41 1.13 -17.74
C PRO A 18 9.03 1.78 -17.87
N HIS A 19 7.97 1.08 -17.45
CA HIS A 19 6.59 1.51 -17.61
C HIS A 19 6.35 2.88 -16.96
N ARG A 20 5.76 3.83 -17.72
CA ARG A 20 5.61 5.24 -17.31
C ARG A 20 4.88 5.42 -15.97
N LEU A 21 3.86 4.61 -15.70
CA LEU A 21 3.14 4.64 -14.41
C LEU A 21 4.02 4.28 -13.19
N HIS A 22 5.19 3.67 -13.41
CA HIS A 22 6.14 3.31 -12.35
C HIS A 22 7.31 4.29 -12.26
N LYS A 23 7.52 5.16 -13.26
CA LYS A 23 8.63 6.14 -13.30
C LYS A 23 8.63 7.15 -12.15
N HIS A 24 7.47 7.44 -11.55
CA HIS A 24 7.36 8.38 -10.43
C HIS A 24 7.69 7.77 -9.05
N ARG A 25 8.00 6.47 -8.99
CA ARG A 25 8.41 5.82 -7.74
C ARG A 25 9.92 5.92 -7.63
N GLU A 26 10.40 6.91 -6.87
CA GLU A 26 11.84 7.06 -6.54
C GLU A 26 12.46 5.77 -5.99
N SER A 27 11.65 4.93 -5.33
CA SER A 27 12.07 3.66 -4.72
C SER A 27 12.08 2.44 -5.65
N GLY A 28 11.71 2.55 -6.92
CA GLY A 28 11.62 1.42 -7.85
C GLY A 28 10.33 0.60 -7.72
N THR A 29 10.25 -0.53 -8.44
CA THR A 29 9.08 -1.42 -8.43
C THR A 29 9.37 -2.65 -7.57
N SER A 30 8.53 -2.96 -6.60
CA SER A 30 8.79 -4.07 -5.68
C SER A 30 8.63 -5.44 -6.34
N ALA A 31 9.35 -6.44 -5.83
CA ALA A 31 9.29 -7.82 -6.31
C ALA A 31 7.87 -8.38 -6.32
N TRP A 32 7.05 -8.07 -5.31
CA TRP A 32 5.62 -8.46 -5.30
C TRP A 32 4.86 -7.94 -6.52
N HIS A 33 5.12 -6.70 -6.95
CA HIS A 33 4.40 -6.14 -8.08
C HIS A 33 4.76 -6.86 -9.38
N ILE A 34 6.05 -7.13 -9.59
CA ILE A 34 6.56 -7.79 -10.80
C ILE A 34 6.18 -9.27 -10.83
N LEU A 35 6.46 -10.01 -9.75
CA LEU A 35 6.34 -11.46 -9.70
C LEU A 35 4.93 -11.96 -9.37
N LYS A 36 4.19 -11.28 -8.48
CA LYS A 36 2.90 -11.78 -7.96
C LYS A 36 1.70 -11.04 -8.54
N ASN A 37 1.76 -9.71 -8.61
CA ASN A 37 0.62 -8.91 -9.06
C ASN A 37 0.51 -8.83 -10.59
N LYS A 38 1.63 -8.59 -11.29
CA LYS A 38 1.65 -8.52 -12.75
C LYS A 38 2.12 -9.80 -13.41
N GLY A 39 2.96 -10.59 -12.74
CA GLY A 39 3.54 -11.80 -13.32
C GLY A 39 4.27 -11.53 -14.63
N CYS A 40 4.91 -10.36 -14.74
CA CYS A 40 5.40 -9.82 -16.01
C CYS A 40 6.90 -10.03 -16.22
N PHE A 41 7.58 -10.79 -15.37
CA PHE A 41 8.97 -11.17 -15.58
C PHE A 41 9.06 -12.69 -15.77
N PRO A 42 9.82 -13.18 -16.76
CA PRO A 42 10.67 -12.42 -17.71
C PRO A 42 9.94 -11.90 -18.98
N GLN A 43 8.68 -12.29 -19.21
CA GLN A 43 8.02 -12.13 -20.52
C GLN A 43 7.56 -10.70 -20.85
N GLY A 44 7.59 -9.79 -19.89
CA GLY A 44 7.07 -8.43 -20.03
C GLY A 44 5.57 -8.31 -19.80
N CYS A 45 5.06 -7.08 -19.95
CA CYS A 45 3.65 -6.77 -19.98
C CYS A 45 3.33 -5.85 -21.16
N MET A 46 2.06 -5.84 -21.56
CA MET A 46 1.56 -4.98 -22.63
C MET A 46 0.56 -3.98 -22.06
N SER A 47 0.66 -2.74 -22.53
CA SER A 47 -0.31 -1.69 -22.25
C SER A 47 -0.80 -1.07 -23.55
N PHE A 48 -2.09 -0.76 -23.60
CA PHE A 48 -2.69 -0.04 -24.71
C PHE A 48 -2.83 1.42 -24.33
N ARG A 49 -2.28 2.31 -25.15
CA ARG A 49 -2.41 3.75 -24.96
C ARG A 49 -3.29 4.33 -26.04
N TRP A 50 -4.46 4.82 -25.63
CA TRP A 50 -5.42 5.45 -26.52
C TRP A 50 -4.95 6.85 -26.93
N ARG A 51 -4.95 7.10 -28.23
CA ARG A 51 -4.53 8.36 -28.84
C ARG A 51 -5.61 8.88 -29.80
N CYS A 52 -5.49 10.16 -30.15
CA CYS A 52 -6.35 10.83 -31.10
C CYS A 52 -5.50 11.80 -31.91
N GLN A 53 -5.46 11.62 -33.24
CA GLN A 53 -4.65 12.45 -34.14
C GLN A 53 -5.00 13.94 -34.01
N LYS A 54 -6.29 14.27 -33.83
CA LYS A 54 -6.74 15.66 -33.65
C LYS A 54 -6.20 16.30 -32.38
N PHE A 55 -6.24 15.59 -31.25
CA PHE A 55 -5.72 16.12 -29.98
C PHE A 55 -4.20 16.29 -30.02
N GLU A 56 -3.49 15.39 -30.69
CA GLU A 56 -2.04 15.51 -30.84
C GLU A 56 -1.65 16.73 -31.68
N ASN A 57 -2.49 17.11 -32.64
CA ASN A 57 -2.35 18.33 -33.42
C ASN A 57 -2.96 19.59 -32.75
N GLY A 58 -3.33 19.51 -31.46
CA GLY A 58 -3.94 20.63 -30.71
C GLY A 58 -5.36 21.01 -31.15
N GLN A 59 -6.00 20.19 -31.98
CA GLN A 59 -7.36 20.44 -32.49
C GLN A 59 -8.43 19.90 -31.53
N LYS A 60 -9.61 20.53 -31.54
CA LYS A 60 -10.78 20.06 -30.77
C LYS A 60 -11.37 18.78 -31.38
N CYS A 61 -11.96 17.96 -30.53
CA CYS A 61 -12.71 16.78 -30.96
C CYS A 61 -14.02 17.21 -31.65
N HIS A 62 -14.36 16.60 -32.79
CA HIS A 62 -15.61 16.88 -33.50
C HIS A 62 -16.86 16.32 -32.78
N ARG A 63 -16.67 15.46 -31.77
CA ARG A 63 -17.72 14.94 -30.89
C ARG A 63 -17.70 15.63 -29.51
N ASP A 64 -17.02 16.78 -29.41
CA ASP A 64 -16.86 17.61 -28.19
C ASP A 64 -16.32 16.86 -26.96
N LYS A 65 -15.64 15.73 -27.16
CA LYS A 65 -14.94 15.03 -26.08
C LYS A 65 -13.73 15.84 -25.62
N LYS A 66 -13.44 15.81 -24.32
CA LYS A 66 -12.27 16.47 -23.69
C LYS A 66 -11.04 15.56 -23.56
N HIS A 67 -11.21 14.25 -23.67
CA HIS A 67 -10.16 13.26 -23.56
C HIS A 67 -10.48 12.04 -24.42
N VAL A 68 -9.46 11.25 -24.77
CA VAL A 68 -9.63 9.99 -25.52
C VAL A 68 -10.18 8.94 -24.55
N GLY A 69 -11.20 8.21 -24.97
CA GLY A 69 -11.89 7.24 -24.13
C GLY A 69 -12.55 6.12 -24.91
N LYS A 70 -13.30 5.27 -24.21
CA LYS A 70 -14.03 4.13 -24.79
C LYS A 70 -14.99 4.53 -25.92
N ASP A 71 -15.53 5.74 -25.86
CA ASP A 71 -16.46 6.27 -26.87
C ASP A 71 -15.76 6.64 -28.20
N CYS A 72 -14.43 6.55 -28.25
CA CYS A 72 -13.62 6.91 -29.41
C CYS A 72 -13.37 5.74 -30.37
N PHE A 73 -13.73 4.49 -30.05
CA PHE A 73 -13.37 3.32 -30.86
C PHE A 73 -13.96 3.34 -32.29
N SER A 74 -15.06 4.05 -32.51
CA SER A 74 -15.66 4.26 -33.83
C SER A 74 -15.21 5.56 -34.52
N CYS A 75 -14.24 6.27 -33.96
CA CYS A 75 -13.75 7.53 -34.50
C CYS A 75 -12.60 7.27 -35.48
N PRO A 76 -12.61 7.84 -36.71
CA PRO A 76 -11.53 7.64 -37.67
C PRO A 76 -10.20 8.26 -37.24
N PHE A 77 -10.22 9.21 -36.29
CA PHE A 77 -9.02 9.84 -35.74
C PHE A 77 -8.46 9.13 -34.51
N PHE A 78 -9.17 8.11 -34.00
CA PHE A 78 -8.72 7.31 -32.87
C PHE A 78 -7.76 6.24 -33.35
N TYR A 79 -6.71 6.02 -32.56
CA TYR A 79 -5.82 4.89 -32.73
C TYR A 79 -5.26 4.48 -31.37
N ASP A 80 -4.93 3.20 -31.22
CA ASP A 80 -4.25 2.69 -30.05
C ASP A 80 -2.78 2.40 -30.34
N LEU A 81 -1.93 2.69 -29.37
CA LEU A 81 -0.54 2.29 -29.37
C LEU A 81 -0.37 1.10 -28.44
N LYS A 82 0.09 -0.01 -29.00
CA LYS A 82 0.48 -1.19 -28.24
C LYS A 82 1.93 -1.00 -27.76
N GLU A 83 2.09 -0.74 -26.47
CA GLU A 83 3.40 -0.56 -25.83
C GLU A 83 3.75 -1.86 -25.08
N ALA A 84 4.90 -2.46 -25.41
CA ALA A 84 5.46 -3.60 -24.68
C ALA A 84 6.51 -3.11 -23.69
N HIS A 85 6.44 -3.58 -22.45
CA HIS A 85 7.36 -3.22 -21.37
C HIS A 85 7.95 -4.49 -20.77
N GLN A 86 9.26 -4.64 -20.82
CA GLN A 86 9.95 -5.77 -20.20
C GLN A 86 10.68 -5.29 -18.95
N PRO A 87 10.40 -5.86 -17.76
CA PRO A 87 11.21 -5.60 -16.59
C PRO A 87 12.61 -6.18 -16.77
N GLU A 88 13.62 -5.46 -16.28
CA GLU A 88 15.03 -5.83 -16.34
C GLU A 88 15.53 -6.16 -14.94
N LEU A 89 16.54 -7.02 -14.85
CA LEU A 89 17.25 -7.27 -13.59
C LEU A 89 18.20 -6.10 -13.29
N ARG A 90 18.21 -5.67 -12.03
CA ARG A 90 19.16 -4.68 -11.49
C ARG A 90 20.37 -5.32 -10.81
N ILE A 91 20.32 -6.63 -10.67
CA ILE A 91 21.34 -7.46 -10.03
C ILE A 91 21.86 -8.48 -11.04
N GLU A 92 23.00 -9.10 -10.74
CA GLU A 92 23.55 -10.14 -11.60
C GLU A 92 22.67 -11.39 -11.61
N GLN A 93 22.76 -12.18 -12.68
CA GLN A 93 22.00 -13.43 -12.81
C GLN A 93 22.26 -14.39 -11.63
N SER A 94 23.51 -14.49 -11.17
CA SER A 94 23.87 -15.36 -10.04
C SER A 94 23.21 -14.93 -8.72
N GLU A 95 23.04 -13.62 -8.51
CA GLU A 95 22.33 -13.06 -7.37
C GLU A 95 20.82 -13.24 -7.50
N TYR A 96 20.29 -13.13 -8.73
CA TYR A 96 18.90 -13.41 -9.01
C TYR A 96 18.53 -14.88 -8.72
N ASP A 97 19.38 -15.82 -9.12
CA ASP A 97 19.15 -17.25 -8.86
C ASP A 97 19.19 -17.58 -7.35
N LYS A 98 20.00 -16.85 -6.57
CA LYS A 98 19.95 -16.91 -5.09
C LYS A 98 18.65 -16.31 -4.56
N PHE A 99 18.28 -15.14 -5.06
CA PHE A 99 17.06 -14.45 -4.67
C PHE A 99 15.81 -15.30 -4.92
N ILE A 100 15.68 -15.96 -6.07
CA ILE A 100 14.51 -16.80 -6.38
C ILE A 100 14.41 -18.01 -5.46
N ARG A 101 15.52 -18.64 -5.10
CA ARG A 101 15.51 -19.74 -4.11
C ARG A 101 15.04 -19.26 -2.74
N GLN A 102 15.63 -18.17 -2.25
CA GLN A 102 15.22 -17.57 -0.98
C GLN A 102 13.78 -17.05 -1.01
N PHE A 103 13.33 -16.53 -2.17
CA PHE A 103 11.96 -16.08 -2.38
C PHE A 103 10.97 -17.25 -2.32
N ALA A 104 11.34 -18.41 -2.86
CA ALA A 104 10.53 -19.63 -2.79
C ALA A 104 10.41 -20.15 -1.35
N GLU A 105 11.53 -20.23 -0.61
CA GLU A 105 11.52 -20.60 0.81
C GLU A 105 10.66 -19.62 1.65
N PHE A 106 10.79 -18.32 1.37
CA PHE A 106 9.95 -17.30 1.98
C PHE A 106 8.47 -17.46 1.63
N GLU A 107 8.14 -17.80 0.38
CA GLU A 107 6.77 -18.05 -0.05
C GLU A 107 6.15 -19.25 0.67
N ASP A 108 6.91 -20.33 0.83
CA ASP A 108 6.46 -21.51 1.55
C ASP A 108 6.14 -21.15 3.02
N TRP A 109 7.05 -20.42 3.68
CA TRP A 109 6.80 -19.89 5.03
C TRP A 109 5.57 -18.97 5.09
N VAL A 110 5.41 -18.05 4.12
CA VAL A 110 4.22 -17.19 4.06
C VAL A 110 2.95 -18.02 3.90
N ASN A 111 2.95 -19.02 3.02
CA ASN A 111 1.79 -19.87 2.79
C ASN A 111 1.45 -20.71 4.03
N ASP A 112 2.44 -21.12 4.81
CA ASP A 112 2.26 -21.84 6.05
C ASP A 112 1.55 -21.02 7.12
N ILE A 113 1.82 -19.71 7.21
CA ILE A 113 1.19 -18.85 8.22
C ILE A 113 -0.06 -18.12 7.71
N LYS A 114 -0.18 -17.94 6.40
CA LYS A 114 -1.28 -17.20 5.78
C LYS A 114 -2.62 -17.88 6.05
N GLY A 115 -3.62 -17.08 6.40
CA GLY A 115 -4.96 -17.58 6.69
C GLY A 115 -5.13 -18.20 8.08
N LYS A 116 -4.04 -18.53 8.78
CA LYS A 116 -4.07 -19.03 10.16
C LYS A 116 -4.10 -17.86 11.15
N ARG A 117 -4.70 -18.08 12.32
CA ARG A 117 -4.53 -17.18 13.47
C ARG A 117 -3.23 -17.56 14.18
N ILE A 118 -2.26 -16.65 14.20
CA ILE A 118 -0.96 -16.86 14.83
C ILE A 118 -0.72 -15.82 15.92
N GLU A 119 0.17 -16.14 16.85
CA GLU A 119 0.69 -15.20 17.86
C GLU A 119 1.68 -14.24 17.22
N ILE A 120 1.60 -12.97 17.60
CA ILE A 120 2.38 -11.87 17.05
C ILE A 120 2.81 -10.99 18.20
N ARG A 121 4.11 -10.77 18.31
CA ARG A 121 4.69 -9.88 19.31
C ARG A 121 5.45 -8.74 18.65
N GLY A 122 5.34 -7.54 19.22
CA GLY A 122 6.19 -6.42 18.82
C GLY A 122 5.85 -5.12 19.54
N THR A 123 6.71 -4.11 19.33
CA THR A 123 6.53 -2.77 19.88
C THR A 123 5.75 -1.87 18.93
N VAL A 124 4.66 -1.28 19.40
CA VAL A 124 3.85 -0.33 18.62
C VAL A 124 4.66 0.94 18.38
N LYS A 125 4.95 1.27 17.13
CA LYS A 125 5.70 2.48 16.76
C LYS A 125 4.81 3.63 16.34
N THR A 126 3.65 3.35 15.75
CA THR A 126 2.70 4.39 15.36
C THR A 126 1.29 3.81 15.34
N ILE A 127 0.31 4.65 15.68
CA ILE A 127 -1.11 4.32 15.61
C ILE A 127 -1.78 5.34 14.69
N ASN A 128 -2.34 4.87 13.58
CA ASN A 128 -2.96 5.70 12.57
C ASN A 128 -4.44 5.35 12.41
N PRO A 129 -5.31 6.28 12.01
CA PRO A 129 -6.69 5.93 11.70
C PRO A 129 -6.75 5.05 10.44
N LEU A 130 -7.52 3.97 10.50
CA LEU A 130 -7.78 3.10 9.36
C LEU A 130 -8.92 3.70 8.53
N LEU A 131 -8.55 4.48 7.50
CA LEU A 131 -9.49 5.21 6.65
C LEU A 131 -9.71 4.51 5.29
N VAL A 132 -10.95 4.48 4.84
CA VAL A 132 -11.36 3.91 3.53
C VAL A 132 -12.23 4.91 2.78
N ASN A 133 -11.90 5.19 1.52
CA ASN A 133 -12.72 6.03 0.66
C ASN A 133 -13.77 5.17 -0.09
N HIS A 134 -15.04 5.55 0.03
CA HIS A 134 -16.19 4.96 -0.66
C HIS A 134 -16.76 5.86 -1.75
N GLY A 135 -16.11 7.00 -2.02
CA GLY A 135 -16.63 7.98 -2.95
C GLY A 135 -16.24 7.68 -4.40
N GLU A 136 -17.13 8.05 -5.31
CA GLU A 136 -16.98 7.87 -6.76
C GLU A 136 -16.79 9.21 -7.45
N ASN A 137 -16.15 9.21 -8.63
CA ASN A 137 -16.05 10.38 -9.52
C ASN A 137 -15.54 11.67 -8.86
N GLY A 138 -14.59 11.56 -7.92
CA GLY A 138 -13.98 12.71 -7.24
C GLY A 138 -14.70 13.17 -5.97
N ASN A 139 -15.88 12.61 -5.67
CA ASN A 139 -16.49 12.80 -4.36
C ASN A 139 -15.72 11.98 -3.33
N LEU A 140 -15.39 12.60 -2.19
CA LEU A 140 -14.77 11.92 -1.06
C LEU A 140 -15.85 11.42 -0.10
N ARG A 141 -15.86 10.12 0.17
CA ARG A 141 -16.69 9.53 1.24
C ARG A 141 -15.81 8.68 2.12
N ILE A 142 -15.13 9.32 3.06
CA ILE A 142 -14.16 8.65 3.94
C ILE A 142 -14.89 8.04 5.13
N SER A 143 -14.67 6.74 5.36
CA SER A 143 -15.09 6.02 6.56
C SER A 143 -13.87 5.69 7.41
N GLY A 144 -14.01 5.78 8.73
CA GLY A 144 -13.03 5.28 9.68
C GLY A 144 -13.46 3.90 10.16
N ARG A 145 -12.64 2.89 9.95
CA ARG A 145 -12.93 1.50 10.32
C ARG A 145 -12.27 1.06 11.63
N GLY A 146 -11.39 1.89 12.18
CA GLY A 146 -10.64 1.61 13.39
C GLY A 146 -9.26 2.23 13.31
N VAL A 147 -8.25 1.50 13.80
CA VAL A 147 -6.86 1.94 13.82
C VAL A 147 -5.95 0.93 13.11
N LEU A 148 -4.85 1.45 12.57
CA LEU A 148 -3.77 0.72 11.96
C LEU A 148 -2.53 0.90 12.84
N LEU A 149 -2.14 -0.18 13.52
CA LEU A 149 -0.89 -0.24 14.25
C LEU A 149 0.27 -0.50 13.28
N TYR A 150 1.40 0.14 13.53
CA TYR A 150 2.64 -0.02 12.78
C TYR A 150 3.74 -0.56 13.70
N PHE A 151 4.43 -1.60 13.23
CA PHE A 151 5.57 -2.23 13.89
C PHE A 151 6.76 -2.19 12.93
N ARG A 152 7.98 -2.00 13.47
CA ARG A 152 9.22 -2.02 12.67
C ARG A 152 9.73 -3.43 12.40
N GLU A 153 9.55 -4.30 13.37
CA GLU A 153 9.97 -5.70 13.41
C GLU A 153 9.18 -6.38 14.54
N GLY A 154 9.24 -7.72 14.62
CA GLY A 154 8.52 -8.47 15.63
C GLY A 154 8.73 -9.97 15.52
N ILE A 155 7.87 -10.74 16.19
CA ILE A 155 7.91 -12.20 16.23
C ILE A 155 6.54 -12.73 15.78
N PHE A 156 6.53 -13.68 14.83
CA PHE A 156 5.34 -14.38 14.36
C PHE A 156 5.44 -15.85 14.81
N GLY A 157 4.69 -16.22 15.84
CA GLY A 157 4.84 -17.51 16.53
C GLY A 157 6.25 -17.64 17.11
N TYR A 158 7.09 -18.47 16.49
CA TYR A 158 8.48 -18.67 16.90
C TYR A 158 9.50 -18.00 15.97
N ASP A 159 9.05 -17.45 14.85
CA ASP A 159 9.93 -16.86 13.85
C ASP A 159 10.05 -15.36 14.03
N LYS A 160 11.25 -14.81 13.82
CA LYS A 160 11.48 -13.37 13.90
C LYS A 160 11.28 -12.75 12.52
N PHE A 161 10.54 -11.64 12.47
CA PHE A 161 10.30 -10.88 11.25
C PHE A 161 10.95 -9.50 11.37
N LEU A 162 11.93 -9.23 10.50
CA LEU A 162 12.85 -8.09 10.59
C LEU A 162 12.43 -6.86 9.78
N ASP A 163 11.22 -6.89 9.22
CA ASP A 163 10.71 -5.83 8.37
C ASP A 163 9.37 -5.30 8.91
N PRO A 164 8.93 -4.12 8.45
CA PRO A 164 7.72 -3.54 8.99
C PRO A 164 6.46 -4.34 8.65
N PHE A 165 5.58 -4.45 9.64
CA PHE A 165 4.26 -5.06 9.51
C PHE A 165 3.21 -4.23 10.25
N TYR A 166 1.94 -4.59 10.04
CA TYR A 166 0.81 -3.81 10.51
C TYR A 166 -0.25 -4.69 11.16
N ALA A 167 -1.07 -4.10 12.02
CA ALA A 167 -2.26 -4.75 12.58
C ALA A 167 -3.47 -3.82 12.45
N ARG A 168 -4.61 -4.35 11.98
CA ARG A 168 -5.88 -3.63 11.89
C ARG A 168 -6.72 -3.96 13.13
N LEU A 169 -7.05 -2.96 13.93
CA LEU A 169 -7.99 -3.06 15.05
C LEU A 169 -9.27 -2.31 14.74
N SER A 170 -10.42 -2.84 15.16
CA SER A 170 -11.63 -2.01 15.29
C SER A 170 -11.46 -1.03 16.45
N PHE A 171 -12.26 0.05 16.46
CA PHE A 171 -12.23 1.01 17.57
C PHE A 171 -12.52 0.33 18.91
N ASP A 172 -13.51 -0.56 18.97
CA ASP A 172 -13.87 -1.28 20.19
C ASP A 172 -12.72 -2.12 20.75
N VAL A 173 -11.98 -2.82 19.88
CA VAL A 173 -10.81 -3.61 20.32
C VAL A 173 -9.70 -2.70 20.81
N TYR A 174 -9.45 -1.61 20.09
CA TYR A 174 -8.44 -0.63 20.45
C TYR A 174 -8.72 0.03 21.82
N GLU A 175 -9.93 0.53 22.03
CA GLU A 175 -10.36 1.16 23.28
C GLU A 175 -10.19 0.20 24.47
N ARG A 176 -10.66 -1.05 24.34
CA ARG A 176 -10.53 -2.06 25.42
C ARG A 176 -9.11 -2.48 25.71
N SER A 177 -8.23 -2.40 24.72
CA SER A 177 -6.84 -2.85 24.85
C SER A 177 -5.92 -1.81 25.50
N GLU A 178 -6.37 -0.55 25.59
CA GLU A 178 -5.61 0.56 26.19
C GLU A 178 -4.17 0.65 25.66
N ILE A 179 -3.98 0.42 24.35
CA ILE A 179 -2.67 0.42 23.70
C ILE A 179 -2.24 1.85 23.38
N ALA A 180 -1.03 2.19 23.77
CA ALA A 180 -0.36 3.42 23.42
C ALA A 180 0.82 3.18 22.46
N ILE A 181 1.38 4.28 21.93
CA ILE A 181 2.63 4.23 21.19
C ILE A 181 3.76 3.86 22.16
N GLY A 182 4.65 2.96 21.77
CA GLY A 182 5.78 2.50 22.57
C GLY A 182 5.51 1.20 23.32
N ASP A 183 4.26 0.81 23.51
CA ASP A 183 3.91 -0.43 24.20
C ASP A 183 4.44 -1.66 23.45
N GLU A 184 4.94 -2.63 24.20
CA GLU A 184 5.20 -3.97 23.70
C GLU A 184 3.99 -4.85 23.96
N ILE A 185 3.44 -5.41 22.89
CA ILE A 185 2.22 -6.20 22.96
C ILE A 185 2.42 -7.59 22.37
N ASP A 186 1.71 -8.56 22.94
CA ASP A 186 1.44 -9.86 22.35
C ASP A 186 -0.02 -9.91 21.89
N MET A 187 -0.29 -10.51 20.74
CA MET A 187 -1.64 -10.56 20.16
C MET A 187 -1.82 -11.75 19.22
N LYS A 188 -3.08 -12.16 18.99
CA LYS A 188 -3.42 -13.17 17.97
C LYS A 188 -4.10 -12.53 16.79
N GLY A 189 -3.56 -12.74 15.59
CA GLY A 189 -4.09 -12.17 14.35
C GLY A 189 -3.98 -13.11 13.16
N GLN A 190 -4.76 -12.84 12.11
CA GLN A 190 -4.72 -13.57 10.85
C GLN A 190 -3.93 -12.77 9.81
N LEU A 191 -2.91 -13.36 9.21
CA LEU A 191 -2.10 -12.68 8.20
C LEU A 191 -2.86 -12.50 6.88
N GLU A 192 -2.88 -11.26 6.40
CA GLU A 192 -3.27 -10.84 5.05
C GLU A 192 -2.07 -10.19 4.34
N ILE A 193 -1.88 -10.50 3.05
CA ILE A 193 -0.87 -9.86 2.21
C ILE A 193 -1.49 -8.73 1.40
N ASP A 194 -1.23 -7.49 1.80
CA ASP A 194 -1.74 -6.28 1.14
C ASP A 194 -0.62 -5.60 0.34
N ARG A 195 -0.59 -5.86 -0.97
CA ARG A 195 0.42 -5.30 -1.91
C ARG A 195 1.86 -5.54 -1.44
N GLY A 196 2.10 -6.74 -0.92
CA GLY A 196 3.39 -7.15 -0.37
C GLY A 196 3.64 -6.68 1.07
N ARG A 197 2.68 -6.02 1.73
CA ARG A 197 2.75 -5.70 3.16
C ARG A 197 2.12 -6.81 3.97
N PHE A 198 2.69 -7.09 5.13
CA PHE A 198 2.15 -8.01 6.11
C PHE A 198 1.19 -7.22 6.98
N VAL A 199 -0.09 -7.57 6.90
CA VAL A 199 -1.15 -6.90 7.66
C VAL A 199 -1.93 -7.96 8.39
N PHE A 200 -1.98 -7.86 9.72
CA PHE A 200 -2.77 -8.76 10.54
C PHE A 200 -4.18 -8.20 10.72
N GLU A 201 -5.15 -9.04 10.38
CA GLU A 201 -6.57 -8.77 10.57
C GLU A 201 -7.16 -9.66 11.66
N ARG A 202 -8.41 -9.38 12.04
CA ARG A 202 -9.15 -10.15 13.06
C ARG A 202 -8.37 -10.28 14.36
N VAL A 203 -7.64 -9.23 14.71
CA VAL A 203 -6.75 -9.22 15.87
C VAL A 203 -7.58 -9.27 17.15
N GLY A 204 -7.13 -10.06 18.12
CA GLY A 204 -7.71 -10.17 19.46
C GLY A 204 -6.71 -10.81 20.42
N SER A 205 -7.15 -11.09 21.65
CA SER A 205 -6.28 -11.62 22.72
C SER A 205 -5.01 -10.78 22.90
N ILE A 206 -5.19 -9.46 23.02
CA ILE A 206 -4.08 -8.53 23.14
C ILE A 206 -3.65 -8.46 24.60
N GLU A 207 -2.36 -8.65 24.86
CA GLU A 207 -1.72 -8.56 26.17
C GLU A 207 -0.59 -7.53 26.10
N LYS A 208 -0.57 -6.58 27.03
CA LYS A 208 0.55 -5.63 27.18
C LYS A 208 1.65 -6.32 27.99
N LEU A 209 2.80 -6.54 27.35
CA LEU A 209 3.98 -7.12 27.99
C LEU A 209 4.82 -6.04 28.67
N HIS A 210 4.88 -4.86 28.05
CA HIS A 210 5.56 -3.68 28.58
C HIS A 210 4.76 -2.42 28.26
N ASP A 211 4.52 -1.61 29.29
CA ASP A 211 3.85 -0.33 29.20
C ASP A 211 4.89 0.79 29.09
N ALA A 212 4.82 1.58 28.01
CA ALA A 212 5.75 2.67 27.79
C ALA A 212 5.41 3.95 28.58
N GLY A 213 4.28 3.98 29.30
CA GLY A 213 3.79 5.13 30.05
C GLY A 213 3.22 6.25 29.20
N ASN A 214 2.97 6.00 27.91
CA ASN A 214 2.34 6.97 27.02
C ASN A 214 0.81 6.88 27.10
N GLU A 215 0.14 8.00 26.86
CA GLU A 215 -1.31 8.01 26.82
C GLU A 215 -1.85 7.37 25.53
N GLN A 216 -2.94 6.62 25.67
CA GLN A 216 -3.71 6.15 24.53
C GLN A 216 -4.27 7.34 23.75
N ILE A 217 -4.20 7.28 22.42
CA ILE A 217 -4.80 8.30 21.57
C ILE A 217 -6.32 8.10 21.55
N ASP A 218 -7.06 9.13 21.93
CA ASP A 218 -8.53 9.10 21.92
C ASP A 218 -9.10 8.77 20.53
N THR A 219 -10.10 7.89 20.48
CA THR A 219 -10.71 7.47 19.21
C THR A 219 -11.50 8.57 18.52
N GLY A 220 -11.96 9.58 19.26
CA GLY A 220 -12.52 10.80 18.72
C GLY A 220 -11.54 11.50 17.78
N GLN A 221 -10.25 11.56 18.12
CA GLN A 221 -9.21 12.14 17.24
C GLN A 221 -9.10 11.37 15.91
N PHE A 222 -9.12 10.04 15.96
CA PHE A 222 -9.10 9.21 14.75
C PHE A 222 -10.35 9.38 13.89
N ARG A 223 -11.51 9.53 14.54
CA ARG A 223 -12.79 9.77 13.85
C ARG A 223 -12.86 11.17 13.23
N GLN A 224 -12.21 12.16 13.83
CA GLN A 224 -12.12 13.51 13.28
C GLN A 224 -11.21 13.59 12.05
N ALA A 225 -10.17 12.76 11.98
CA ALA A 225 -9.20 12.77 10.88
C ALA A 225 -9.84 12.65 9.48
N LYS A 226 -11.02 12.01 9.37
CA LYS A 226 -11.77 11.89 8.10
C LYS A 226 -12.38 13.21 7.61
N PHE A 227 -12.60 14.16 8.51
CA PHE A 227 -13.22 15.46 8.22
C PHE A 227 -12.17 16.55 8.00
N THR A 228 -11.02 16.46 8.66
CA THR A 228 -9.99 17.49 8.65
C THR A 228 -8.94 17.31 7.57
N GLY A 229 -8.87 16.14 6.94
CA GLY A 229 -7.81 15.84 6.00
C GLY A 229 -8.12 16.13 4.54
N SER A 230 -7.05 16.21 3.75
CA SER A 230 -7.08 16.55 2.33
C SER A 230 -6.41 15.45 1.50
N LEU A 231 -6.92 15.20 0.29
CA LEU A 231 -6.22 14.36 -0.67
C LEU A 231 -4.96 15.07 -1.19
N ILE A 232 -3.85 14.33 -1.24
CA ILE A 232 -2.62 14.75 -1.87
C ILE A 232 -2.58 14.14 -3.26
N ASP A 233 -2.26 14.95 -4.27
CA ASP A 233 -2.01 14.42 -5.61
C ASP A 233 -0.74 13.55 -5.62
N GLY A 234 -0.85 12.36 -6.20
CA GLY A 234 0.21 11.35 -6.18
C GLY A 234 0.49 10.74 -4.79
N GLN A 235 1.72 10.30 -4.59
CA GLN A 235 2.22 9.70 -3.34
C GLN A 235 3.67 10.16 -3.09
N PRO A 236 3.89 11.46 -2.83
CA PRO A 236 5.23 12.00 -2.66
C PRO A 236 5.94 11.36 -1.45
N ALA A 237 7.26 11.16 -1.57
CA ALA A 237 8.07 10.49 -0.54
C ALA A 237 7.98 11.19 0.83
N LYS A 238 7.93 12.53 0.85
CA LYS A 238 7.71 13.33 2.06
C LYS A 238 6.43 12.90 2.79
N CYS A 239 5.30 12.77 2.08
CA CYS A 239 4.04 12.36 2.70
C CYS A 239 4.05 10.90 3.14
N LEU A 240 4.70 10.00 2.40
CA LEU A 240 4.80 8.58 2.76
C LEU A 240 5.56 8.33 4.07
N ARG A 241 6.48 9.22 4.43
CA ARG A 241 7.28 9.15 5.65
C ARG A 241 6.69 9.99 6.79
N CYS A 242 5.72 10.86 6.50
CA CYS A 242 5.11 11.76 7.46
C CYS A 242 4.09 11.01 8.32
N GLN A 243 4.11 11.23 9.63
CA GLN A 243 3.11 10.69 10.57
C GLN A 243 1.66 11.13 10.29
N HIS A 244 1.47 12.20 9.52
CA HIS A 244 0.15 12.71 9.13
C HIS A 244 -0.27 12.27 7.72
N GLY A 245 0.62 11.62 6.96
CA GLY A 245 0.34 11.10 5.63
C GLY A 245 -0.17 9.66 5.69
N LEU A 246 -1.38 9.44 5.22
CA LEU A 246 -2.04 8.14 5.24
C LEU A 246 -2.34 7.67 3.83
N LEU A 247 -2.03 6.40 3.58
CA LEU A 247 -2.49 5.71 2.38
C LEU A 247 -3.87 5.13 2.65
N ILE A 248 -4.88 5.64 1.94
CA ILE A 248 -6.26 5.18 2.05
C ILE A 248 -6.66 4.41 0.79
N ASP A 249 -7.38 3.30 0.97
CA ASP A 249 -7.90 2.54 -0.15
C ASP A 249 -9.27 3.07 -0.59
N SER A 250 -9.43 3.26 -1.90
CA SER A 250 -10.66 3.68 -2.55
C SER A 250 -11.38 2.45 -3.08
N VAL A 251 -12.56 2.17 -2.54
CA VAL A 251 -13.41 1.07 -2.96
C VAL A 251 -14.43 1.65 -3.92
N ASN A 252 -14.32 1.31 -5.21
CA ASN A 252 -15.33 1.69 -6.21
C ASN A 252 -16.53 0.73 -6.08
N GLY A 253 -17.75 1.25 -6.13
CA GLY A 253 -18.97 0.43 -6.02
C GLY A 253 -19.18 -0.53 -7.20
N ASP A 254 -18.45 -0.31 -8.30
CA ASP A 254 -18.59 -1.08 -9.56
C ASP A 254 -18.00 -2.50 -9.52
N GLY A 255 -17.19 -2.84 -8.51
CA GLY A 255 -16.53 -4.15 -8.35
C GLY A 255 -15.55 -4.53 -9.49
N ARG A 256 -15.39 -3.69 -10.52
CA ARG A 256 -14.59 -3.97 -11.73
C ARG A 256 -13.26 -3.23 -11.72
N SER A 257 -13.19 -2.11 -11.00
CA SER A 257 -11.98 -1.32 -10.87
C SER A 257 -11.15 -1.82 -9.68
N GLN A 258 -9.87 -2.14 -9.87
CA GLN A 258 -8.99 -2.42 -8.73
C GLN A 258 -8.97 -1.20 -7.79
N PRO A 259 -9.07 -1.41 -6.46
CA PRO A 259 -9.14 -0.31 -5.51
C PRO A 259 -7.90 0.59 -5.66
N ARG A 260 -8.13 1.90 -5.87
CA ARG A 260 -7.04 2.86 -6.02
C ARG A 260 -6.58 3.28 -4.62
N ARG A 261 -5.27 3.36 -4.41
CA ARG A 261 -4.71 3.86 -3.15
C ARG A 261 -4.35 5.33 -3.29
N LEU A 262 -4.93 6.16 -2.43
CA LEU A 262 -4.78 7.60 -2.43
C LEU A 262 -3.92 8.03 -1.24
N MET A 263 -3.16 9.12 -1.39
CA MET A 263 -2.48 9.76 -0.28
C MET A 263 -3.41 10.79 0.36
N TYR A 264 -3.52 10.76 1.68
CA TYR A 264 -4.41 11.60 2.46
C TYR A 264 -3.63 12.23 3.63
N CYS A 265 -3.64 13.55 3.74
CA CYS A 265 -3.02 14.26 4.85
C CYS A 265 -4.06 14.54 5.93
N THR A 266 -3.91 13.97 7.13
CA THR A 266 -4.86 14.16 8.25
C THR A 266 -4.86 15.58 8.83
N LYS A 267 -3.82 16.38 8.52
CA LYS A 267 -3.69 17.79 8.90
C LYS A 267 -4.27 18.77 7.86
N GLY A 268 -4.91 18.27 6.81
CA GLY A 268 -5.63 19.11 5.85
C GLY A 268 -4.74 19.84 4.83
N VAL A 269 -3.43 19.61 4.85
CA VAL A 269 -2.52 20.18 3.84
C VAL A 269 -2.84 19.55 2.49
N ALA A 270 -3.27 20.33 1.50
CA ALA A 270 -3.61 19.84 0.17
C ALA A 270 -2.39 19.74 -0.77
N ASP A 271 -1.41 20.63 -0.59
CA ASP A 271 -0.17 20.64 -1.38
C ASP A 271 1.05 20.37 -0.49
N TYR A 272 1.68 19.21 -0.69
CA TYR A 272 2.81 18.76 0.11
C TYR A 272 4.05 19.67 -0.02
N ARG A 273 4.14 20.46 -1.10
CA ARG A 273 5.27 21.37 -1.37
C ARG A 273 5.30 22.53 -0.39
N TYR A 274 4.13 22.93 0.12
CA TYR A 274 3.98 23.99 1.13
C TYR A 274 3.72 23.43 2.54
N CYS A 275 3.94 22.12 2.73
CA CYS A 275 3.69 21.48 4.02
C CYS A 275 4.71 21.92 5.08
N PRO A 276 4.27 22.50 6.22
CA PRO A 276 5.16 23.00 7.28
C PRO A 276 5.72 21.88 8.16
N TYR A 277 5.20 20.65 8.04
CA TYR A 277 5.67 19.50 8.80
C TYR A 277 6.94 18.94 8.15
N ASN A 278 8.00 18.88 8.94
CA ASN A 278 9.24 18.17 8.60
C ASN A 278 9.10 16.68 8.88
N VAL A 279 9.88 15.89 8.15
CA VAL A 279 9.80 14.42 8.11
C VAL A 279 11.18 13.83 8.26
#